data_AF-A0A2U0ZMT5-F1
#
_entry.id   AF-A0A2U0ZMT5-F1
#
_cell.length_a   1.000
_cell.length_b   1.000
_cell.length_c   1.000
_cell.angle_alpha   90.00
_cell.angle_beta   90.00
_cell.angle_gamma   90.00
#
_symmetry.space_group_name_H-M   'P 1'
#
loop_
_entity.id
_entity.type
_entity.pdbx_description
1 polymer ?
#
loop_
_entity_poly.entity_id
_entity_poly.type
_entity_poly.pdbx_seq_one_letter_code
_entity_poly.pdbx_strand_id
1 'polypeptide(L)'
;MESAIRYQVFGVSRPSESRLFIDYVAGSIEQRRATILGLISHGTDAALKGWCMFGHLSDSDVFEIESLPDQASAEDAVQFWRAYFASLGEEIVSAKHIGDDAR
;
A
#
# COMPACT_ATOMS: atom_id res chain seq x y z
N MET A 1 28.21 -7.35 -4.09
CA MET A 1 27.31 -7.39 -2.92
C MET A 1 25.91 -7.28 -3.48
N GLU A 2 25.17 -8.38 -3.51
CA GLU A 2 23.74 -8.33 -3.81
C GLU A 2 23.09 -7.49 -2.72
N SER A 3 22.53 -6.35 -3.09
CA SER A 3 21.64 -5.59 -2.23
C SER A 3 20.45 -6.50 -1.94
N ALA A 4 20.37 -7.06 -0.73
CA ALA A 4 19.20 -7.84 -0.34
C ALA A 4 17.95 -6.99 -0.57
N ILE A 5 16.98 -7.55 -1.28
CA ILE A 5 15.72 -6.86 -1.58
C ILE A 5 15.02 -6.59 -0.24
N ARG A 6 14.88 -5.31 0.11
CA ARG A 6 14.07 -4.89 1.26
C ARG A 6 12.62 -4.77 0.85
N TYR A 7 11.73 -4.93 1.81
CA TYR A 7 10.29 -4.74 1.62
C TYR A 7 9.90 -3.43 2.30
N GLN A 8 9.22 -2.55 1.58
CA GLN A 8 8.74 -1.29 2.12
C GLN A 8 7.23 -1.33 2.27
N VAL A 9 6.77 -1.09 3.50
CA VAL A 9 5.37 -0.93 3.84
C VAL A 9 4.98 0.52 3.55
N PHE A 10 3.86 0.71 2.85
CA PHE A 10 3.37 2.02 2.45
C PHE A 10 1.90 2.17 2.79
N GLY A 11 1.51 3.43 2.99
CA GLY A 11 0.12 3.87 3.06
C GLY A 11 -0.27 4.64 1.81
N VAL A 12 -1.53 4.53 1.41
CA VAL A 12 -2.16 5.41 0.43
C VAL A 12 -3.40 6.01 1.07
N SER A 13 -3.46 7.33 1.15
CA SER A 13 -4.61 8.06 1.69
C SER A 13 -4.76 9.40 0.97
N ARG A 14 -6.00 9.80 0.72
CA ARG A 14 -6.33 11.10 0.14
C ARG A 14 -6.62 12.09 1.26
N PRO A 15 -6.07 13.32 1.24
CA PRO A 15 -6.33 14.33 2.28
C PRO A 15 -7.82 14.64 2.51
N SER A 16 -8.66 14.40 1.50
CA SER A 16 -10.11 14.64 1.55
C SER A 16 -10.94 13.44 2.03
N GLU A 17 -10.33 12.29 2.31
CA GLU A 17 -11.02 11.06 2.70
C GLU A 17 -10.35 10.40 3.92
N SER A 18 -11.15 9.95 4.89
CA SER A 18 -10.68 9.15 6.03
C SER A 18 -10.50 7.67 5.66
N ARG A 19 -10.00 7.40 4.45
CA ARG A 19 -9.77 6.05 3.92
C ARG A 19 -8.29 5.83 3.69
N LEU A 20 -7.80 4.71 4.21
CA LEU A 20 -6.40 4.36 4.17
C LEU A 20 -6.22 2.94 3.63
N PHE A 21 -5.44 2.82 2.57
CA PHE A 21 -4.95 1.54 2.10
C PHE A 21 -3.51 1.35 2.59
N ILE A 22 -3.21 0.18 3.14
CA ILE A 22 -1.88 -0.16 3.64
C ILE A 22 -1.46 -1.48 3.04
N ASP A 23 -0.27 -1.49 2.46
CA ASP A 23 0.31 -2.67 1.83
C ASP A 23 1.84 -2.57 1.78
N TYR A 24 2.51 -3.54 1.17
CA TYR A 24 3.97 -3.51 1.01
C TYR A 24 4.40 -3.74 -0.44
N VAL A 25 5.65 -3.40 -0.76
CA VAL A 25 6.31 -3.74 -2.03
C VAL A 25 7.77 -4.14 -1.82
N ALA A 26 8.28 -5.00 -2.71
CA ALA A 26 9.69 -5.32 -2.78
C ALA A 26 10.50 -4.17 -3.42
N GLY A 27 11.40 -3.54 -2.68
CA GLY A 27 12.25 -2.44 -3.14
C GLY A 27 11.72 -1.07 -2.74
N SER A 28 12.16 -0.03 -3.46
CA SER A 28 11.87 1.36 -3.10
C SER A 28 10.48 1.81 -3.59
N ILE A 29 9.68 2.37 -2.68
CA ILE A 29 8.40 3.03 -2.95
C ILE A 29 8.62 4.14 -3.96
N GLU A 30 9.66 4.99 -3.80
CA GLU A 30 9.94 6.10 -4.73
C GLU A 30 10.05 5.64 -6.19
N GLN A 31 10.62 4.47 -6.43
CA GLN A 31 10.73 3.88 -7.76
C GLN A 31 9.45 3.20 -8.23
N ARG A 32 8.58 2.80 -7.29
CA ARG A 32 7.35 2.05 -7.53
C ARG A 32 6.07 2.86 -7.40
N ARG A 33 6.11 4.15 -7.02
CA ARG A 33 4.92 5.01 -6.81
C ARG A 33 3.94 4.91 -7.97
N ALA A 34 4.40 5.17 -9.19
CA ALA A 34 3.56 5.10 -10.38
C ALA A 34 2.96 3.70 -10.61
N THR A 35 3.73 2.64 -10.33
CA THR A 35 3.26 1.25 -10.42
C THR A 35 2.20 0.94 -9.36
N ILE A 36 2.41 1.35 -8.11
CA ILE A 36 1.47 1.20 -7.00
C ILE A 36 0.14 1.89 -7.35
N LEU A 37 0.20 3.15 -7.79
CA LEU A 37 -0.99 3.90 -8.18
C LEU A 37 -1.72 3.27 -9.36
N GLY A 38 -0.96 2.76 -10.35
CA GLY A 38 -1.51 2.01 -11.48
C GLY A 38 -2.22 0.73 -11.05
N LEU A 39 -1.62 -0.05 -10.15
CA LEU A 39 -2.18 -1.29 -9.61
C LEU A 39 -3.44 -1.03 -8.77
N ILE A 40 -3.47 0.06 -8.01
CA ILE A 40 -4.68 0.46 -7.26
C ILE A 40 -5.79 0.90 -8.22
N SER A 41 -5.45 1.72 -9.22
CA SER A 41 -6.43 2.29 -10.16
C SER A 41 -6.99 1.29 -11.16
N HIS A 42 -6.18 0.31 -11.58
CA HIS A 42 -6.53 -0.66 -12.62
C HIS A 42 -6.61 -2.11 -12.14
N GLY A 43 -6.35 -2.35 -10.86
CA GLY A 43 -6.43 -3.67 -10.25
C GLY A 43 -7.82 -4.29 -10.35
N THR A 44 -7.90 -5.60 -10.17
CA THR A 44 -9.17 -6.34 -10.22
C THR A 44 -9.92 -6.33 -8.89
N ASP A 45 -9.31 -5.83 -7.82
CA ASP A 45 -9.90 -5.83 -6.48
C ASP A 45 -11.11 -4.86 -6.41
N ALA A 46 -12.25 -5.39 -5.95
CA ALA A 46 -13.50 -4.63 -5.91
C ALA A 46 -13.46 -3.48 -4.91
N ALA A 47 -12.72 -3.62 -3.79
CA ALA A 47 -12.59 -2.57 -2.80
C ALA A 47 -11.77 -1.40 -3.35
N LEU A 48 -10.66 -1.69 -4.05
CA LEU A 48 -9.84 -0.65 -4.69
C LEU A 48 -10.58 0.04 -5.83
N LYS A 49 -11.31 -0.71 -6.67
CA LYS A 49 -12.16 -0.13 -7.73
C LYS A 49 -13.22 0.81 -7.15
N GLY A 50 -13.93 0.35 -6.12
CA GLY A 50 -14.92 1.17 -5.44
C GLY A 50 -14.31 2.43 -4.84
N TRP A 51 -13.11 2.33 -4.28
CA TRP A 51 -12.39 3.47 -3.72
C TRP A 51 -11.96 4.49 -4.78
N CYS A 52 -11.40 4.03 -5.91
CA CYS A 52 -10.93 4.90 -7.00
C CYS A 52 -12.06 5.62 -7.75
N MET A 53 -13.30 5.14 -7.68
CA MET A 53 -14.44 5.83 -8.31
C MET A 53 -14.68 7.24 -7.74
N PHE A 54 -14.20 7.53 -6.54
CA PHE A 54 -14.45 8.79 -5.83
C PHE A 54 -13.35 9.84 -6.04
N GLY A 55 -12.30 9.54 -6.79
CA GLY A 55 -11.26 10.52 -7.09
C GLY A 55 -9.96 9.90 -7.60
N HIS A 56 -9.11 10.74 -8.19
CA HIS A 56 -7.82 10.33 -8.70
C HIS A 56 -6.77 10.33 -7.58
N LEU A 57 -6.02 9.23 -7.46
CA LEU A 57 -4.85 9.15 -6.61
C LEU A 57 -3.62 9.76 -7.32
N SER A 58 -2.79 10.43 -6.55
CA SER A 58 -1.58 11.13 -6.97
C SER A 58 -0.36 10.64 -6.19
N ASP A 59 0.84 10.99 -6.66
CA ASP A 59 2.08 10.57 -6.00
C ASP A 59 2.18 11.08 -4.55
N SER A 60 1.56 12.22 -4.22
CA SER A 60 1.52 12.77 -2.87
C SER A 60 0.62 12.00 -1.90
N ASP A 61 -0.26 11.13 -2.42
CA ASP A 61 -1.16 10.32 -1.60
C ASP A 61 -0.48 9.05 -1.06
N VAL A 62 0.72 8.72 -1.58
CA VAL A 62 1.50 7.54 -1.18
C VAL A 62 2.59 7.97 -0.18
N PHE A 63 2.75 7.23 0.91
CA PHE A 63 3.81 7.48 1.90
C PHE A 63 4.42 6.19 2.43
N GLU A 64 5.71 6.24 2.76
CA GLU A 64 6.41 5.13 3.42
C GLU A 64 6.06 5.11 4.91
N ILE A 65 5.80 3.91 5.42
CA ILE A 65 5.57 3.67 6.85
C ILE A 65 6.83 3.08 7.47
N GLU A 66 7.33 1.97 6.90
CA GLU A 66 8.56 1.32 7.37
C GLU A 66 9.24 0.45 6.31
N SER A 67 10.49 0.08 6.56
CA SER A 67 11.29 -0.78 5.69
C SER A 67 11.83 -2.00 6.46
N LEU A 68 11.58 -3.18 5.91
CA LEU A 68 11.81 -4.48 6.53
C LEU A 68 12.71 -5.36 5.65
N PRO A 69 13.46 -6.29 6.26
CA PRO A 69 14.44 -7.09 5.54
C PRO A 69 13.84 -8.25 4.74
N ASP A 70 12.61 -8.67 5.03
CA ASP A 70 11.97 -9.84 4.43
C ASP A 70 10.44 -9.68 4.29
N GLN A 71 9.85 -10.53 3.44
CA GLN A 71 8.43 -10.50 3.11
C GLN A 71 7.53 -10.86 4.29
N ALA A 72 7.90 -11.85 5.09
CA ALA A 72 7.08 -12.31 6.21
C ALA A 72 6.92 -11.20 7.26
N SER A 73 8.02 -10.51 7.58
CA SER A 73 8.00 -9.34 8.43
C SER A 73 7.12 -8.21 7.86
N ALA A 74 7.16 -8.00 6.53
CA ALA A 74 6.32 -6.99 5.88
C ALA A 74 4.83 -7.33 5.90
N GLU A 75 4.47 -8.60 5.76
CA GLU A 75 3.10 -9.09 5.91
C GLU A 75 2.57 -8.85 7.33
N ASP A 76 3.35 -9.23 8.35
CA ASP A 76 3.00 -9.00 9.76
C ASP A 76 2.85 -7.50 10.07
N ALA A 77 3.76 -6.68 9.54
CA ALA A 77 3.72 -5.23 9.65
C ALA A 77 2.45 -4.63 9.01
N VAL A 78 2.06 -5.07 7.82
CA VAL A 78 0.81 -4.61 7.18
C VAL A 78 -0.39 -4.93 8.06
N GLN A 79 -0.47 -6.13 8.65
CA GLN A 79 -1.57 -6.45 9.57
C GLN A 79 -1.56 -5.55 10.81
N PHE A 80 -0.37 -5.33 11.39
CA PHE A 80 -0.20 -4.43 12.53
C PHE A 80 -0.67 -3.01 12.21
N TRP A 81 -0.19 -2.40 11.12
CA TRP A 81 -0.53 -1.03 10.76
C TRP A 81 -2.01 -0.88 10.41
N ARG A 82 -2.60 -1.85 9.71
CA ARG A 82 -4.05 -1.87 9.44
C ARG A 82 -4.83 -1.84 10.75
N ALA A 83 -4.49 -2.69 11.72
CA ALA A 83 -5.14 -2.71 13.03
C ALA A 83 -4.91 -1.42 13.82
N TYR A 84 -3.69 -0.87 13.77
CA TYR A 84 -3.33 0.38 14.44
C TYR A 84 -4.16 1.55 13.93
N PHE A 85 -4.17 1.81 12.62
CA PHE A 85 -4.93 2.92 12.05
C PHE A 85 -6.45 2.72 12.18
N ALA A 86 -6.94 1.48 12.07
CA ALA A 86 -8.34 1.19 12.37
C ALA A 86 -8.71 1.54 13.83
N SER A 87 -7.81 1.30 14.78
CA SER A 87 -8.01 1.66 16.19
C SER A 87 -8.02 3.18 16.43
N LEU A 88 -7.40 3.95 15.54
CA LEU A 88 -7.42 5.41 15.54
C LEU A 88 -8.69 5.99 14.88
N GLY A 89 -9.50 5.16 14.24
CA GLY A 89 -10.75 5.56 13.58
C GLY A 89 -10.65 5.73 12.06
N GLU A 90 -9.53 5.38 11.43
CA GLU A 90 -9.40 5.38 9.97
C GLU A 90 -10.17 4.22 9.34
N GLU A 91 -10.82 4.47 8.19
CA GLU A 91 -11.47 3.42 7.41
C GLU A 91 -10.42 2.68 6.55
N ILE A 92 -10.07 1.46 6.95
CA ILE A 92 -9.10 0.66 6.21
C ILE A 92 -9.73 0.05 4.96
N VAL A 93 -9.13 0.31 3.80
CA VAL A 93 -9.52 -0.31 2.54
C VAL A 93 -9.07 -1.77 2.55
N SER A 94 -10.02 -2.67 2.82
CA SER A 94 -9.79 -4.11 2.90
C SER A 94 -9.66 -4.74 1.51
N ALA A 95 -8.53 -4.48 0.87
CA ALA A 95 -8.16 -5.05 -0.42
C ALA A 95 -7.08 -6.13 -0.26
N LYS A 96 -7.01 -7.02 -1.24
CA LYS A 96 -5.91 -7.98 -1.37
C LYS A 96 -4.60 -7.24 -1.64
N HIS A 97 -3.50 -7.91 -1.32
CA HIS A 97 -2.15 -7.44 -1.65
C HIS A 97 -2.06 -7.14 -3.15
N ILE A 98 -1.59 -5.93 -3.50
CA ILE A 98 -1.54 -5.47 -4.90
C ILE A 98 -0.25 -5.87 -5.62
N GLY A 99 0.75 -6.40 -4.90
CA GLY A 99 2.13 -6.40 -5.38
C GLY A 99 2.91 -7.69 -5.21
N ASP A 100 2.61 -8.73 -5.98
CA ASP A 100 3.64 -9.70 -6.39
C ASP A 100 3.56 -9.83 -7.91
N ASP A 101 4.43 -9.12 -8.64
CA ASP A 101 4.66 -9.41 -10.06
C ASP A 101 5.46 -10.72 -10.11
N ALA A 102 4.77 -11.84 -9.84
CA ALA A 102 5.24 -13.16 -10.21
C ALA A 102 5.15 -13.26 -11.74
N ARG A 103 6.26 -12.99 -12.41
CA ARG A 103 6.57 -13.70 -13.65
C ARG A 103 7.71 -14.66 -13.43
#